data_AF-A0A816IEW7-F1
#
_entry.id   AF-A0A816IEW7-F1
#
_cell.length_a   1.000
_cell.length_b   1.000
_cell.length_c   1.000
_cell.angle_alpha   90.00
_cell.angle_beta   90.00
_cell.angle_gamma   90.00
#
_symmetry.space_group_name_H-M   'P 1'
#
loop_
_entity.id
_entity.type
_entity.pdbx_description
1 polymer ?
#
loop_
_entity_poly.entity_id
_entity_poly.type
_entity_poly.pdbx_seq_one_letter_code
_entity_poly.pdbx_strand_id
1 'polypeptide(L)'
;MDKADSSRQVSKWKTLDRGILSVIFRKLNVEDLTMGASGVCISWFLAAHNKSLWNTVDLDKFRQTDKDLRLNELRYRIVFTA
;
A
#
# COMPACT_ATOMS: atom_id res chain seq x y z
N MET A 1 21.24 -36.40 15.68
CA MET A 1 20.29 -35.39 16.20
C MET A 1 20.19 -34.36 15.10
N ASP A 2 19.40 -34.67 14.09
CA ASP A 2 19.40 -33.95 12.82
C ASP A 2 18.00 -33.38 12.67
N LYS A 3 17.80 -32.19 13.24
CA LYS A 3 16.59 -31.40 13.00
C LYS A 3 16.64 -30.98 11.53
N ALA A 4 15.89 -31.71 10.70
CA ALA A 4 15.52 -31.24 9.38
C ALA A 4 14.67 -29.97 9.58
N ASP A 5 15.35 -28.83 9.63
CA ASP A 5 14.73 -27.52 9.44
C ASP A 5 14.19 -27.54 8.01
N SER A 6 12.94 -27.96 7.86
CA SER A 6 12.13 -27.67 6.70
C SER A 6 12.02 -26.14 6.64
N SER A 7 13.06 -25.49 6.12
CA SER A 7 13.10 -24.06 5.87
C SER A 7 12.05 -23.78 4.80
N ARG A 8 10.81 -23.57 5.24
CA ARG A 8 9.85 -22.84 4.44
C ARG A 8 10.54 -21.51 4.21
N GLN A 9 11.09 -21.31 3.02
CA GLN A 9 11.61 -20.00 2.64
C GLN A 9 10.42 -19.04 2.77
N VAL A 10 10.37 -18.30 3.87
CA VAL A 10 9.36 -17.28 4.06
C VAL A 10 9.69 -16.21 3.03
N SER A 11 8.90 -16.18 1.96
CA SER A 11 9.09 -15.20 0.89
C SER A 11 8.99 -13.80 1.49
N LYS A 12 9.99 -12.97 1.25
CA LYS A 12 10.01 -11.60 1.77
C LYS A 12 8.87 -10.81 1.12
N TRP A 13 8.13 -10.06 1.92
CA TRP A 13 7.07 -9.16 1.45
C TRP A 13 7.51 -8.17 0.36
N LYS A 14 8.78 -7.75 0.40
CA LYS A 14 9.39 -6.87 -0.63
C LYS A 14 9.46 -7.53 -2.01
N THR A 15 9.63 -8.84 -2.07
CA THR A 15 9.80 -9.62 -3.32
C THR A 15 8.50 -10.30 -3.75
N LEU A 16 7.38 -9.98 -3.10
CA LEU A 16 6.08 -10.51 -3.45
C LEU A 16 5.65 -9.98 -4.83
N ASP A 17 4.93 -10.82 -5.59
CA ASP A 17 4.41 -10.42 -6.89
C ASP A 17 3.50 -9.19 -6.79
N ARG A 18 3.60 -8.31 -7.80
CA ARG A 18 2.89 -7.02 -7.83
C ARG A 18 1.38 -7.20 -7.94
N GLY A 19 0.92 -8.26 -8.59
CA GLY A 19 -0.49 -8.63 -8.67
C GLY A 19 -1.03 -9.03 -7.30
N ILE A 20 -0.26 -9.81 -6.53
CA ILE A 20 -0.63 -10.19 -5.15
C ILE A 20 -0.67 -8.96 -4.24
N LEU A 21 0.35 -8.09 -4.30
CA LEU A 21 0.34 -6.83 -3.55
C LEU A 21 -0.87 -5.97 -3.91
N SER A 22 -1.23 -5.91 -5.20
CA SER A 22 -2.42 -5.18 -5.66
C SER A 22 -3.72 -5.75 -5.08
N VAL A 23 -3.84 -7.08 -4.95
CA VAL A 23 -5.00 -7.72 -4.29
C VAL A 23 -5.09 -7.34 -2.82
N ILE A 24 -3.95 -7.30 -2.12
CA ILE A 24 -3.89 -6.90 -0.71
C ILE A 24 -4.24 -5.43 -0.56
N PHE A 25 -3.67 -4.56 -1.39
CA PHE A 25 -3.87 -3.12 -1.33
C PHE A 25 -5.32 -2.71 -1.59
N ARG A 26 -6.09 -3.47 -2.37
CA ARG A 26 -7.55 -3.23 -2.52
C ARG A 26 -8.34 -3.39 -1.22
N LYS A 27 -7.78 -4.08 -0.23
CA LYS A 27 -8.42 -4.26 1.08
C LYS A 27 -8.04 -3.15 2.08
N LEU A 28 -7.08 -2.31 1.74
CA LEU A 28 -6.66 -1.19 2.56
C LEU A 28 -7.60 0.00 2.35
N ASN A 29 -7.76 0.82 3.39
CA ASN A 29 -8.40 2.11 3.23
C ASN A 29 -7.45 3.10 2.51
N VAL A 30 -7.97 4.26 2.13
CA VAL A 30 -7.20 5.29 1.40
C VAL A 30 -5.96 5.73 2.19
N GLU A 31 -6.09 5.87 3.51
CA GLU A 31 -5.01 6.32 4.40
C GLU A 31 -3.88 5.29 4.50
N ASP A 32 -4.19 4.03 4.80
CA ASP A 32 -3.24 2.92 4.86
C ASP A 32 -2.56 2.70 3.51
N LEU A 33 -3.27 2.91 2.41
CA LEU A 33 -2.72 2.80 1.06
C LEU A 33 -1.75 3.96 0.74
N THR A 34 -2.14 5.20 1.01
CA THR A 34 -1.39 6.41 0.65
C THR A 34 -0.28 6.77 1.61
N MET A 35 -0.50 6.57 2.91
CA MET A 35 0.42 6.96 3.97
C MET A 35 1.20 5.79 4.53
N GLY A 36 0.66 4.56 4.42
CA GLY A 36 1.33 3.33 4.86
C GLY A 36 2.05 2.62 3.72
N ALA A 37 1.30 1.87 2.92
CA ALA A 37 1.81 0.90 1.96
C ALA A 37 2.71 1.54 0.89
N SER A 38 2.34 2.70 0.36
CA SER A 38 3.14 3.43 -0.63
C SER A 38 4.54 3.82 -0.13
N GLY A 39 4.71 3.99 1.19
CA GLY A 39 5.94 4.47 1.82
C GLY A 39 6.93 3.39 2.24
N VAL A 40 6.55 2.10 2.17
CA VAL A 40 7.38 1.00 2.71
C VAL A 40 8.63 0.75 1.88
N CYS A 41 8.49 0.61 0.55
CA CYS A 41 9.60 0.40 -0.37
C CYS A 41 9.18 0.66 -1.82
N ILE A 42 10.14 0.74 -2.75
CA ILE A 42 9.88 1.02 -4.18
C ILE A 42 8.90 -0.01 -4.80
N SER A 43 9.02 -1.30 -4.48
CA SER A 43 8.12 -2.34 -5.00
C SER A 43 6.66 -2.08 -4.59
N TRP A 44 6.45 -1.72 -3.32
CA TRP A 44 5.13 -1.40 -2.77
C TRP A 44 4.62 -0.07 -3.30
N PHE A 45 5.49 0.93 -3.45
CA PHE A 45 5.16 2.19 -4.10
C PHE A 45 4.60 1.95 -5.52
N LEU A 46 5.26 1.13 -6.33
CA LEU A 46 4.81 0.80 -7.70
C LEU A 46 3.50 0.00 -7.72
N ALA A 47 3.28 -0.89 -6.74
CA ALA A 47 2.03 -1.63 -6.60
C ALA A 47 0.87 -0.70 -6.19
N ALA A 48 1.13 0.26 -5.28
CA ALA A 48 0.15 1.24 -4.82
C ALA A 48 -0.24 2.24 -5.92
N HIS A 49 0.66 2.54 -6.86
CA HIS A 49 0.39 3.43 -8.00
C HIS A 49 -0.32 2.75 -9.19
N ASN A 50 -0.82 1.53 -9.02
CA ASN A 50 -1.57 0.86 -10.08
C ASN A 50 -2.93 1.55 -10.29
N LYS A 51 -3.19 2.11 -11.48
CA LYS A 51 -4.45 2.80 -11.82
C LYS A 51 -5.70 1.95 -11.56
N SER A 52 -5.63 0.64 -11.82
CA SER A 52 -6.75 -0.27 -11.59
C SER A 52 -7.11 -0.41 -10.11
N LEU A 53 -6.15 -0.18 -9.22
CA LEU A 53 -6.38 -0.15 -7.78
C LEU A 53 -7.23 1.07 -7.41
N TRP A 54 -6.81 2.25 -7.87
CA TRP A 54 -7.44 3.53 -7.57
C TRP A 54 -8.87 3.66 -8.10
N ASN A 55 -9.17 3.01 -9.23
CA ASN A 55 -10.55 2.96 -9.75
C ASN A 55 -11.54 2.24 -8.81
N THR A 56 -11.04 1.46 -7.84
CA THR A 56 -11.86 0.76 -6.85
C THR A 56 -11.91 1.46 -5.51
N VAL A 57 -11.14 2.53 -5.34
CA VAL A 57 -11.01 3.26 -4.08
C VAL A 57 -12.05 4.37 -4.04
N ASP A 58 -12.94 4.28 -3.07
CA ASP A 58 -13.96 5.29 -2.80
C ASP A 58 -13.38 6.43 -1.94
N LEU A 59 -13.10 7.57 -2.59
CA LEU A 59 -12.54 8.76 -1.94
C LEU A 59 -13.56 9.52 -1.08
N ASP A 60 -14.87 9.29 -1.24
CA ASP A 60 -15.87 9.98 -0.41
C ASP A 60 -15.83 9.49 1.04
N LYS A 61 -15.40 8.24 1.26
CA LYS A 61 -15.13 7.70 2.60
C LYS A 61 -13.97 8.40 3.31
N PHE A 62 -13.06 9.01 2.55
CA PHE A 62 -11.92 9.74 3.11
C PHE A 62 -12.34 11.09 3.73
N ARG A 63 -13.38 11.74 3.17
CA ARG A 63 -13.87 13.04 3.65
C ARG A 63 -14.46 13.02 5.07
N GLN A 64 -14.82 11.85 5.60
CA GLN A 64 -15.45 11.75 6.93
C GLN A 64 -14.43 11.72 8.08
N THR A 65 -13.20 11.30 7.82
CA THR A 65 -12.07 11.35 8.76
C THR A 65 -11.39 12.72 8.82
N ASP A 66 -11.77 13.63 7.91
CA ASP A 66 -11.18 14.96 7.71
C ASP A 66 -11.71 16.03 8.69
N LYS A 67 -11.81 15.69 9.98
CA LYS A 67 -11.91 16.71 11.04
C LYS A 67 -10.59 16.94 11.77
N ASP A 68 -9.60 16.06 11.63
CA ASP A 68 -8.38 16.17 12.45
C ASP A 68 -7.05 15.99 11.70
N LEU A 69 -7.02 15.45 10.48
CA LEU A 69 -5.77 15.34 9.72
C LEU A 69 -5.64 16.47 8.71
N ARG A 70 -4.67 17.35 8.95
CA ARG A 70 -4.33 18.48 8.10
C ARG A 70 -4.08 18.01 6.66
N LEU A 71 -5.06 18.26 5.78
CA LEU A 71 -4.99 18.12 4.32
C LEU A 71 -3.67 18.60 3.68
N ASN A 72 -2.96 19.50 4.35
CA ASN A 72 -1.67 20.03 3.92
C ASN A 72 -0.56 18.97 3.92
N GLU A 73 -0.54 17.98 4.84
CA GLU A 73 0.52 16.95 4.86
C GLU A 73 0.37 15.90 3.75
N LEU A 74 -0.88 15.57 3.38
CA LEU A 74 -1.18 14.66 2.28
C LEU A 74 -0.73 15.24 0.93
N ARG A 75 -0.84 16.57 0.77
CA ARG A 75 -0.40 17.28 -0.45
C ARG A 75 1.13 17.25 -0.64
N TYR A 76 1.92 17.14 0.42
CA TYR A 76 3.39 17.08 0.33
C TYR A 76 3.94 15.65 0.15
N ARG A 77 3.18 14.60 0.49
CA ARG A 77 3.60 13.19 0.30
C ARG A 77 2.98 12.49 -0.92
N ILE A 78 1.81 12.93 -1.35
CA ILE A 78 1.18 12.52 -2.60
C ILE A 78 1.51 13.58 -3.67
N VAL A 79 2.80 13.89 -3.88
CA VAL A 79 3.19 14.59 -5.11
C VAL A 79 3.04 13.58 -6.24
N PHE A 80 1.84 13.53 -6.82
CA PHE A 80 1.63 13.06 -8.18
C PHE A 80 2.54 13.94 -9.05
N THR A 81 3.74 13.45 -9.37
CA THR A 81 4.51 13.99 -10.48
C THR A 81 3.70 13.73 -11.74
N ALA A 82 3.10 14.79 -12.27
CA ALA A 82 2.53 14.84 -13.61
C ALA A 82 3.62 14.59 -14.67
#